data_AF-A0A6A6I7C8-F1
#
_entry.id   AF-A0A6A6I7C8-F1
#
_cell.length_a   1.000
_cell.length_b   1.000
_cell.length_c   1.000
_cell.angle_alpha   90.00
_cell.angle_beta   90.00
_cell.angle_gamma   90.00
#
_symmetry.space_group_name_H-M   'P 1'
#
loop_
_entity.id
_entity.type
_entity.pdbx_description
1 polymer ?
#
loop_
_entity_poly.entity_id
_entity_poly.type
_entity_poly.pdbx_seq_one_letter_code
_entity_poly.pdbx_strand_id
1 'polypeptide(L)'
;MREETYIERCRQQICETVEERTKSTSETDDLLTIPKPRREWEKHLQADVEPYARALCLKLAHSILFALPRHIRAQVYSYVLDSGSPRVTVCDGKLPRHLRSSCSHATVQSYDSFWKLADLEHYLDPSYVGPKMAREIAEAYYKAKTFYFDYHELHLLHKFFTVDRFGYGLLPTDYIRTMEVVLDGHYLCRCNRTALAHYGLIPVDSMTSEEAVRWCFEQLFMLNSHVVHIRLIVYLHEGRRMLQEFQEVLHFALPFVRRFRAQGWHVSIKSCTNHGREESIDDADGELIDQNLSKMMTIRI
;
A
#
# COMPACT_ATOMS: atom_id res chain seq x y z
N MET A 1 42.10 12.49 4.09
CA MET A 1 43.28 11.89 4.76
C MET A 1 42.98 11.05 6.00
N ARG A 2 42.03 11.37 6.90
CA ARG A 2 41.71 10.48 8.05
C ARG A 2 40.69 9.36 7.77
N GLU A 3 39.83 9.51 6.75
CA GLU A 3 38.84 8.47 6.37
C GLU A 3 39.43 7.35 5.51
N GLU A 4 40.36 7.67 4.59
CA GLU A 4 41.03 6.68 3.73
C GLU A 4 41.86 5.67 4.55
N THR A 5 42.46 6.11 5.65
CA THR A 5 43.27 5.25 6.55
C THR A 5 42.43 4.34 7.44
N TYR A 6 41.11 4.55 7.51
CA TYR A 6 40.19 3.65 8.22
C TYR A 6 39.66 2.56 7.27
N ILE A 7 39.25 2.95 6.07
CA ILE A 7 38.77 2.02 5.03
C ILE A 7 39.84 0.98 4.68
N GLU A 8 41.11 1.40 4.56
CA GLU A 8 42.20 0.48 4.22
C GLU A 8 42.51 -0.51 5.35
N ARG A 9 42.36 -0.08 6.61
CA ARG A 9 42.50 -0.98 7.78
C ARG A 9 41.38 -2.01 7.85
N CYS A 10 40.14 -1.62 7.58
CA CYS A 10 39.02 -2.55 7.52
C CYS A 10 39.20 -3.58 6.39
N ARG A 11 39.71 -3.16 5.22
CA ARG A 11 40.03 -4.07 4.11
C ARG A 11 41.09 -5.11 4.47
N GLN A 12 42.17 -4.66 5.10
CA GLN A 12 43.28 -5.54 5.47
C GLN A 12 42.86 -6.59 6.51
N GLN A 13 42.05 -6.19 7.49
CA GLN A 13 41.55 -7.08 8.53
C GLN A 13 40.56 -8.14 7.99
N ILE A 14 39.76 -7.80 6.97
CA ILE A 14 38.86 -8.74 6.28
C ILE A 14 39.67 -9.77 5.46
N CYS A 15 40.73 -9.35 4.78
CA CYS A 15 41.57 -10.26 4.00
C CYS A 15 42.26 -11.31 4.89
N GLU A 16 42.81 -10.91 6.04
CA GLU A 16 43.48 -11.82 6.98
C GLU A 16 42.53 -12.88 7.54
N THR A 17 41.27 -12.51 7.84
CA THR A 17 40.28 -13.48 8.37
C THR A 17 39.77 -14.49 7.33
N VAL A 18 39.84 -14.14 6.04
CA VAL A 18 39.44 -15.03 4.94
C VAL A 18 40.53 -16.06 4.63
N GLU A 19 41.81 -15.66 4.68
CA GLU A 19 42.95 -16.55 4.41
C GLU A 19 43.18 -17.61 5.50
N GLU A 20 42.88 -17.32 6.77
CA GLU A 20 43.00 -18.32 7.84
C GLU A 20 41.94 -19.44 7.73
N ARG A 21 40.78 -19.15 7.14
CA ARG A 21 39.67 -20.12 7.03
C ARG A 21 39.74 -21.01 5.80
N THR A 22 40.28 -20.52 4.68
CA THR A 22 40.46 -21.34 3.47
C THR A 22 41.47 -22.48 3.66
N LYS A 23 42.34 -22.40 4.67
CA LYS A 23 43.26 -23.50 5.05
C LYS A 23 42.62 -24.60 5.92
N SER A 24 41.39 -24.41 6.41
CA SER A 24 40.76 -25.27 7.42
C SER A 24 39.65 -26.21 6.90
N THR A 25 39.25 -26.11 5.63
CA THR A 25 38.09 -26.87 5.12
C THR A 25 38.45 -27.67 3.87
N SER A 26 39.13 -28.80 4.07
CA SER A 26 39.12 -29.94 3.15
C SER A 26 38.58 -31.15 3.89
N GLU A 27 37.26 -31.33 3.95
CA GLU A 27 36.58 -32.63 4.04
C GLU A 27 35.05 -32.47 4.21
N THR A 28 34.32 -33.18 3.33
CA THR A 28 32.92 -33.66 3.43
C THR A 28 31.75 -32.66 3.35
N ASP A 29 31.26 -32.47 2.12
CA ASP A 29 29.90 -32.75 1.60
C ASP A 29 28.66 -32.76 2.52
N ASP A 30 28.50 -31.80 3.43
CA ASP A 30 27.22 -31.49 4.09
C ASP A 30 26.65 -30.13 3.58
N LEU A 31 25.88 -30.22 2.50
CA LEU A 31 25.22 -29.07 1.87
C LEU A 31 24.06 -28.54 2.73
N LEU A 32 24.18 -27.24 3.08
CA LEU A 32 23.10 -26.26 3.34
C LEU A 32 22.63 -25.99 4.79
N THR A 33 23.47 -26.20 5.81
CA THR A 33 23.37 -25.35 7.02
C THR A 33 24.47 -24.30 7.00
N ILE A 34 24.10 -23.05 6.73
CA ILE A 34 25.02 -21.90 6.90
C ILE A 34 25.54 -21.98 8.35
N PRO A 35 26.87 -22.06 8.57
CA PRO A 35 27.43 -22.14 9.90
C PRO A 35 26.90 -21.00 10.77
N LYS A 36 26.31 -21.34 11.94
CA LYS A 36 25.86 -20.38 12.97
C LYS A 36 26.77 -19.15 13.18
N PRO A 37 28.12 -19.25 13.14
CA PRO A 37 28.98 -18.07 13.25
C PRO A 37 28.65 -16.96 12.25
N ARG A 38 28.29 -17.26 10.99
CA ARG A 38 28.11 -16.21 9.96
C ARG A 38 27.02 -15.18 10.33
N ARG A 39 25.91 -15.62 10.92
CA ARG A 39 24.82 -14.71 11.32
C ARG A 39 25.20 -13.79 12.47
N GLU A 40 26.08 -14.25 13.35
CA GLU A 40 26.60 -13.43 14.46
C GLU A 40 27.57 -12.38 13.92
N TRP A 41 28.48 -12.76 13.02
CA TRP A 41 29.38 -11.83 12.34
C TRP A 41 28.63 -10.76 11.54
N GLU A 42 27.58 -11.13 10.79
CA GLU A 42 26.75 -10.17 10.05
C GLU A 42 26.07 -9.16 10.98
N LYS A 43 25.56 -9.61 12.14
CA LYS A 43 24.96 -8.71 13.13
C LYS A 43 25.99 -7.76 13.75
N HIS A 44 27.18 -8.24 14.08
CA HIS A 44 28.26 -7.41 14.61
C HIS A 44 28.73 -6.37 13.58
N LEU A 45 28.99 -6.82 12.35
CA LEU A 45 29.39 -5.93 11.26
C LEU A 45 28.31 -4.88 10.98
N GLN A 46 27.03 -5.28 10.96
CA GLN A 46 25.94 -4.34 10.78
C GLN A 46 25.90 -3.32 11.92
N ALA A 47 26.05 -3.74 13.17
CA ALA A 47 26.10 -2.83 14.31
C ALA A 47 27.25 -1.81 14.25
N ASP A 48 28.41 -2.20 13.70
CA ASP A 48 29.58 -1.33 13.55
C ASP A 48 29.45 -0.37 12.36
N VAL A 49 28.81 -0.80 11.26
CA VAL A 49 28.63 0.00 10.04
C VAL A 49 27.45 0.97 10.16
N GLU A 50 26.43 0.61 10.94
CA GLU A 50 25.18 1.36 11.10
C GLU A 50 25.38 2.84 11.47
N PRO A 51 26.23 3.22 12.45
CA PRO A 51 26.42 4.63 12.81
C PRO A 51 27.05 5.44 11.67
N TYR A 52 27.97 4.83 10.91
CA TYR A 52 28.63 5.47 9.77
C TYR A 52 27.63 5.66 8.62
N ALA A 53 26.81 4.65 8.32
CA ALA A 53 25.74 4.75 7.33
C ALA A 53 24.76 5.87 7.67
N ARG A 54 24.28 5.94 8.92
CA ARG A 54 23.39 7.01 9.38
C ARG A 54 24.03 8.40 9.24
N ALA A 55 25.29 8.55 9.66
CA ALA A 55 25.99 9.84 9.57
C ALA A 55 26.15 10.31 8.12
N LEU A 56 26.49 9.40 7.20
CA LEU A 56 26.58 9.70 5.77
C LEU A 56 25.21 10.07 5.18
N CYS A 57 24.16 9.29 5.47
CA CYS A 57 22.81 9.56 5.02
C CYS A 57 22.31 10.91 5.51
N LEU A 58 22.54 11.24 6.79
CA LEU A 58 22.14 12.52 7.37
C LEU A 58 22.85 13.69 6.69
N LYS A 59 24.15 13.57 6.44
CA LYS A 59 24.93 14.60 5.75
C LYS A 59 24.40 14.84 4.32
N LEU A 60 24.08 13.77 3.60
CA LEU A 60 23.49 13.85 2.26
C LEU A 60 22.09 14.46 2.31
N ALA A 61 21.22 13.96 3.18
CA ALA A 61 19.85 14.45 3.35
C ALA A 61 19.81 15.94 3.70
N HIS A 62 20.69 16.38 4.60
CA HIS A 62 20.87 17.79 4.93
C HIS A 62 21.29 18.60 3.69
N SER A 63 22.28 18.11 2.93
CA SER A 63 22.73 18.78 1.71
C SER A 63 21.59 18.94 0.69
N ILE A 64 20.77 17.89 0.49
CA ILE A 64 19.59 17.92 -0.39
C ILE A 64 18.56 18.93 0.11
N LEU A 65 18.23 18.91 1.41
CA LEU A 65 17.23 19.79 2.02
C LEU A 65 17.57 21.29 1.85
N PHE A 66 18.84 21.65 2.00
CA PHE A 66 19.29 23.05 1.98
C PHE A 66 19.70 23.54 0.58
N ALA A 67 20.22 22.66 -0.29
CA ALA A 67 20.64 23.06 -1.63
C ALA A 67 19.50 23.06 -2.65
N LEU A 68 18.51 22.16 -2.52
CA LEU A 68 17.47 21.99 -3.52
C LEU A 68 16.16 22.65 -3.09
N PRO A 69 15.46 23.37 -3.98
CA PRO A 69 14.09 23.82 -3.75
C PRO A 69 13.12 22.65 -3.54
N ARG A 70 12.01 22.88 -2.84
CA ARG A 70 11.02 21.84 -2.50
C ARG A 70 10.50 21.05 -3.71
N HIS A 71 10.28 21.71 -4.84
CA HIS A 71 9.78 21.04 -6.06
C HIS A 71 10.80 20.05 -6.65
N ILE A 72 12.10 20.37 -6.63
CA ILE A 72 13.15 19.44 -7.06
C ILE A 72 13.28 18.29 -6.07
N ARG A 73 13.19 18.56 -4.76
CA ARG A 73 13.18 17.49 -3.75
C ARG A 73 12.01 16.52 -3.95
N ALA A 74 10.83 17.03 -4.28
CA ALA A 74 9.69 16.19 -4.60
C ALA A 74 9.94 15.24 -5.79
N GLN A 75 10.71 15.68 -6.81
CA GLN A 75 11.13 14.80 -7.92
C GLN A 75 12.10 13.71 -7.44
N VAL A 76 13.07 14.06 -6.58
CA VAL A 76 13.97 13.07 -5.96
C VAL A 76 13.17 12.05 -5.15
N TYR A 77 12.20 12.49 -4.34
CA TYR A 77 11.34 11.58 -3.58
C TYR A 77 10.51 10.69 -4.49
N SER A 78 9.95 11.23 -5.57
CA SER A 78 9.23 10.44 -6.57
C SER A 78 10.10 9.33 -7.13
N TYR A 79 11.35 9.61 -7.48
CA TYR A 79 12.30 8.62 -7.99
C TYR A 79 12.60 7.51 -6.96
N VAL A 80 12.85 7.89 -5.69
CA VAL A 80 13.07 6.92 -4.60
C VAL A 80 11.85 6.02 -4.42
N LEU A 81 10.65 6.61 -4.44
CA LEU A 81 9.39 5.92 -4.23
C LEU A 81 8.96 5.05 -5.42
N ASP A 82 9.52 5.26 -6.61
CA ASP A 82 9.22 4.49 -7.82
C ASP A 82 9.86 3.09 -7.81
N SER A 83 10.82 2.85 -6.91
CA SER A 83 11.56 1.58 -6.79
C SER A 83 10.74 0.36 -6.30
N GLY A 84 9.42 0.48 -6.17
CA GLY A 84 8.54 -0.59 -5.71
C GLY A 84 7.17 -0.57 -6.39
N SER A 85 6.26 -1.44 -5.97
CA SER A 85 4.91 -1.49 -6.54
C SER A 85 4.24 -0.10 -6.49
N PRO A 86 3.69 0.41 -7.60
CA PRO A 86 2.93 1.66 -7.60
C PRO A 86 1.62 1.53 -6.81
N ARG A 87 1.16 0.28 -6.64
CA ARG A 87 -0.05 -0.08 -5.92
C ARG A 87 0.28 -0.66 -4.55
N VAL A 88 -0.37 -0.16 -3.51
CA VAL A 88 -0.26 -0.60 -2.12
C VAL A 88 -1.56 -1.23 -1.71
N THR A 89 -1.57 -2.54 -1.46
CA THR A 89 -2.75 -3.26 -0.96
C THR A 89 -2.92 -3.02 0.53
N VAL A 90 -4.04 -2.43 0.87
CA VAL A 90 -4.40 -2.06 2.23
C VAL A 90 -5.15 -3.23 2.88
N CYS A 91 -4.52 -3.90 3.85
CA CYS A 91 -5.13 -4.96 4.65
C CYS A 91 -4.57 -4.96 6.08
N ASP A 92 -5.35 -5.34 7.09
CA ASP A 92 -4.95 -5.29 8.51
C ASP A 92 -4.47 -6.66 9.03
N GLY A 93 -3.75 -7.38 8.16
CA GLY A 93 -3.40 -8.77 8.44
C GLY A 93 -4.66 -9.64 8.58
N LYS A 94 -4.58 -10.66 9.43
CA LYS A 94 -5.63 -11.69 9.56
C LYS A 94 -6.45 -11.43 10.82
N LEU A 95 -7.75 -11.14 10.69
CA LEU A 95 -8.67 -11.15 11.83
C LEU A 95 -8.52 -12.45 12.64
N PRO A 96 -8.80 -12.46 13.96
CA PRO A 96 -8.86 -13.70 14.75
C PRO A 96 -9.67 -14.79 14.04
N ARG A 97 -9.23 -16.06 14.09
CA ARG A 97 -9.86 -17.16 13.33
C ARG A 97 -11.38 -17.25 13.52
N HIS A 98 -11.89 -16.93 14.70
CA HIS A 98 -13.32 -16.96 15.03
C HIS A 98 -14.13 -15.80 14.43
N LEU A 99 -13.47 -14.75 13.92
CA LEU A 99 -14.08 -13.61 13.24
C LEU A 99 -13.90 -13.65 11.72
N ARG A 100 -13.09 -14.59 11.22
CA ARG A 100 -12.93 -14.78 9.77
C ARG A 100 -14.24 -15.34 9.24
N SER A 101 -14.80 -14.68 8.24
CA SER A 101 -15.82 -15.31 7.42
C SER A 101 -15.21 -16.54 6.74
N SER A 102 -16.05 -17.53 6.43
CA SER A 102 -15.70 -18.70 5.62
C SER A 102 -15.41 -18.35 4.14
N CYS A 103 -15.24 -17.06 3.81
CA CYS A 103 -14.79 -16.61 2.51
C CYS A 103 -13.38 -17.17 2.27
N SER A 104 -13.30 -18.13 1.36
CA SER A 104 -12.15 -18.99 1.06
C SER A 104 -10.88 -18.25 0.63
N HIS A 105 -10.98 -16.96 0.31
CA HIS A 105 -9.84 -16.11 -0.06
C HIS A 105 -8.99 -15.61 1.13
N ALA A 106 -9.44 -15.75 2.38
CA ALA A 106 -8.65 -15.38 3.56
C ALA A 106 -7.46 -16.33 3.88
N THR A 107 -7.20 -17.31 3.01
CA THR A 107 -6.14 -18.31 3.18
C THR A 107 -4.76 -17.80 2.76
N VAL A 108 -4.66 -16.77 1.90
CA VAL A 108 -3.38 -16.14 1.57
C VAL A 108 -2.77 -15.54 2.83
N GLN A 109 -1.47 -15.72 3.03
CA GLN A 109 -0.74 -15.22 4.19
C GLN A 109 -0.85 -13.68 4.25
N SER A 110 -1.85 -13.18 4.98
CA SER A 110 -1.95 -11.76 5.31
C SER A 110 -0.87 -11.44 6.34
N TYR A 111 0.31 -11.13 5.83
CA TYR A 111 1.19 -10.22 6.56
C TYR A 111 0.44 -8.89 6.70
N ASP A 112 0.72 -8.13 7.75
CA ASP A 112 0.35 -6.71 7.83
C ASP A 112 1.05 -6.00 6.64
N SER A 113 0.47 -6.13 5.45
CA SER A 113 0.97 -5.51 4.22
C SER A 113 0.45 -4.10 4.06
N PHE A 114 -0.37 -3.65 5.01
CA PHE A 114 -0.79 -2.26 5.19
C PHE A 114 0.40 -1.33 4.90
N TRP A 115 1.62 -1.73 5.32
CA TRP A 115 2.85 -0.97 5.10
C TRP A 115 4.11 -1.87 5.00
N LYS A 116 4.31 -2.63 3.92
CA LYS A 116 5.65 -3.17 3.65
C LYS A 116 6.60 -2.02 3.28
N LEU A 117 7.12 -1.36 4.32
CA LEU A 117 8.09 -0.27 4.22
C LEU A 117 9.52 -0.77 4.30
N ALA A 118 9.76 -2.08 4.21
CA ALA A 118 11.12 -2.63 4.22
C ALA A 118 11.99 -1.96 3.15
N ASP A 119 11.42 -1.66 1.98
CA ASP A 119 12.12 -0.98 0.88
C ASP A 119 12.33 0.52 1.15
N LEU A 120 11.63 1.10 2.14
CA LEU A 120 11.65 2.52 2.48
C LEU A 120 12.20 2.81 3.88
N GLU A 121 12.66 1.80 4.62
CA GLU A 121 12.97 1.91 6.04
C GLU A 121 13.96 3.04 6.31
N HIS A 122 15.07 3.09 5.57
CA HIS A 122 16.09 4.12 5.75
C HIS A 122 15.67 5.51 5.22
N TYR A 123 14.70 5.58 4.30
CA TYR A 123 14.21 6.84 3.74
C TYR A 123 13.15 7.50 4.61
N LEU A 124 12.47 6.72 5.44
CA LEU A 124 11.43 7.19 6.35
C LEU A 124 11.89 7.28 7.79
N ASP A 125 13.06 6.74 8.15
CA ASP A 125 13.64 6.88 9.49
C ASP A 125 14.30 8.26 9.69
N PRO A 126 13.84 9.09 10.65
CA PRO A 126 14.46 10.37 10.98
C PRO A 126 15.92 10.25 11.42
N SER A 127 16.36 9.09 11.90
CA SER A 127 17.74 8.83 12.29
C SER A 127 18.70 8.79 11.09
N TYR A 128 18.17 8.57 9.88
CA TYR A 128 18.92 8.48 8.63
C TYR A 128 18.81 9.75 7.78
N VAL A 129 17.63 10.33 7.66
CA VAL A 129 17.40 11.47 6.75
C VAL A 129 17.04 12.77 7.48
N GLY A 130 16.85 12.71 8.80
CA GLY A 130 16.36 13.83 9.60
C GLY A 130 14.83 13.96 9.51
N PRO A 131 14.19 14.54 10.54
CA PRO A 131 12.73 14.55 10.68
C PRO A 131 12.03 15.32 9.56
N LYS A 132 12.66 16.39 9.05
CA LYS A 132 12.08 17.21 7.98
C LYS A 132 12.01 16.45 6.65
N MET A 133 13.09 15.77 6.25
CA MET A 133 13.12 15.00 5.00
C MET A 133 12.24 13.75 5.11
N ALA A 134 12.27 13.04 6.25
CA ALA A 134 11.39 11.90 6.50
C ALA A 134 9.91 12.28 6.33
N ARG A 135 9.51 13.44 6.89
CA ARG A 135 8.16 13.98 6.72
C ARG A 135 7.84 14.33 5.26
N GLU A 136 8.74 15.00 4.53
CA GLU A 136 8.52 15.33 3.11
C GLU A 136 8.43 14.06 2.24
N ILE A 137 9.18 13.00 2.56
CA ILE A 137 9.11 11.69 1.88
C ILE A 137 7.79 10.98 2.19
N ALA A 138 7.34 10.97 3.44
CA ALA A 138 6.04 10.42 3.82
C ALA A 138 4.87 11.14 3.13
N GLU A 139 4.94 12.46 3.01
CA GLU A 139 3.97 13.25 2.23
C GLU A 139 3.99 12.82 0.75
N ALA A 140 5.18 12.68 0.15
CA ALA A 140 5.33 12.23 -1.23
C ALA A 140 4.82 10.80 -1.44
N TYR A 141 4.99 9.92 -0.45
CA TYR A 141 4.49 8.55 -0.47
C TYR A 141 2.97 8.51 -0.66
N TYR A 142 2.22 9.25 0.16
CA TYR A 142 0.75 9.31 0.04
C TYR A 142 0.27 9.88 -1.29
N LYS A 143 1.01 10.83 -1.86
CA LYS A 143 0.66 11.42 -3.17
C LYS A 143 0.97 10.50 -4.34
N ALA A 144 2.07 9.76 -4.26
CA ALA A 144 2.59 8.96 -5.38
C ALA A 144 1.92 7.58 -5.48
N LYS A 145 1.58 6.96 -4.34
CA LYS A 145 1.06 5.59 -4.32
C LYS A 145 -0.44 5.52 -4.59
N THR A 146 -0.84 4.43 -5.23
CA THR A 146 -2.25 4.06 -5.41
C THR A 146 -2.65 3.07 -4.31
N PHE A 147 -3.60 3.45 -3.47
CA PHE A 147 -4.05 2.61 -2.36
C PHE A 147 -5.22 1.74 -2.79
N TYR A 148 -5.02 0.42 -2.72
CA TYR A 148 -5.96 -0.59 -3.17
C TYR A 148 -6.71 -1.19 -1.98
N PHE A 149 -8.03 -1.16 -2.05
CA PHE A 149 -8.95 -1.76 -1.08
C PHE A 149 -9.74 -2.87 -1.74
N ASP A 150 -9.60 -4.08 -1.21
CA ASP A 150 -10.48 -5.19 -1.55
C ASP A 150 -11.84 -5.02 -0.87
N TYR A 151 -12.91 -5.57 -1.45
CA TYR A 151 -14.25 -5.47 -0.87
C TYR A 151 -14.33 -6.10 0.53
N HIS A 152 -13.44 -7.05 0.88
CA HIS A 152 -13.35 -7.60 2.22
C HIS A 152 -12.74 -6.64 3.26
N GLU A 153 -11.98 -5.64 2.81
CA GLU A 153 -11.15 -4.76 3.63
C GLU A 153 -11.66 -3.31 3.68
N LEU A 154 -12.89 -3.04 3.19
CA LEU A 154 -13.45 -1.68 3.18
C LEU A 154 -13.60 -1.08 4.57
N HIS A 155 -13.80 -1.92 5.60
CA HIS A 155 -13.84 -1.51 6.99
C HIS A 155 -12.56 -0.80 7.47
N LEU A 156 -11.43 -0.94 6.74
CA LEU A 156 -10.18 -0.28 7.06
C LEU A 156 -10.11 1.17 6.59
N LEU A 157 -11.02 1.63 5.73
CA LEU A 157 -11.01 3.00 5.21
C LEU A 157 -10.96 4.03 6.34
N HIS A 158 -11.80 3.87 7.37
CA HIS A 158 -11.82 4.79 8.50
C HIS A 158 -10.48 4.84 9.25
N LYS A 159 -9.93 3.68 9.62
CA LYS A 159 -8.63 3.56 10.29
C LYS A 159 -7.51 4.15 9.42
N PHE A 160 -7.51 3.83 8.13
CA PHE A 160 -6.53 4.31 7.17
C PHE A 160 -6.56 5.83 7.05
N PHE A 161 -7.72 6.46 7.04
CA PHE A 161 -7.85 7.91 6.93
C PHE A 161 -7.54 8.67 8.23
N THR A 162 -7.72 8.05 9.40
CA THR A 162 -7.62 8.74 10.69
C THR A 162 -6.29 8.50 11.42
N VAL A 163 -5.53 7.49 11.03
CA VAL A 163 -4.27 7.14 11.70
C VAL A 163 -3.08 7.71 10.94
N ASP A 164 -2.32 8.57 11.61
CA ASP A 164 -0.98 8.97 11.16
C ASP A 164 0.00 7.82 11.40
N ARG A 165 0.26 7.06 10.32
CA ARG A 165 1.13 5.89 10.42
C ARG A 165 2.59 6.26 10.63
N PHE A 166 3.04 7.37 10.06
CA PHE A 166 4.45 7.74 10.08
C PHE A 166 4.81 8.55 11.33
N GLY A 167 3.82 9.03 12.09
CA GLY A 167 4.05 9.82 13.31
C GLY A 167 4.56 11.22 13.03
N TYR A 168 4.26 11.77 11.85
CA TYR A 168 4.76 13.08 11.39
C TYR A 168 3.68 14.18 11.35
N GLY A 169 2.53 13.94 11.95
CA GLY A 169 1.33 14.78 11.85
C GLY A 169 0.77 14.80 10.43
N LEU A 170 0.83 13.66 9.72
CA LEU A 170 0.33 13.53 8.35
C LEU A 170 -0.85 12.56 8.33
N LEU A 171 -2.06 13.08 8.10
CA LEU A 171 -3.23 12.24 7.89
C LEU A 171 -3.38 11.91 6.40
N PRO A 172 -3.66 10.64 6.04
CA PRO A 172 -3.76 10.26 4.63
C PRO A 172 -4.84 11.01 3.86
N THR A 173 -5.91 11.44 4.55
CA THR A 173 -7.01 12.26 4.00
C THR A 173 -6.57 13.48 3.21
N ASP A 174 -5.45 14.08 3.61
CA ASP A 174 -5.00 15.35 3.06
C ASP A 174 -4.09 15.17 1.82
N TYR A 175 -3.49 13.98 1.67
CA TYR A 175 -2.39 13.76 0.73
C TYR A 175 -2.70 12.76 -0.36
N ILE A 176 -3.64 11.83 -0.14
CA ILE A 176 -3.99 10.81 -1.14
C ILE A 176 -4.50 11.45 -2.43
N ARG A 177 -4.02 10.90 -3.54
CA ARG A 177 -4.42 11.31 -4.89
C ARG A 177 -5.09 10.20 -5.69
N THR A 178 -4.76 8.95 -5.42
CA THR A 178 -5.31 7.82 -6.18
C THR A 178 -5.71 6.68 -5.26
N MET A 179 -6.95 6.19 -5.45
CA MET A 179 -7.48 5.04 -4.74
C MET A 179 -8.14 4.06 -5.70
N GLU A 180 -7.93 2.78 -5.45
CA GLU A 180 -8.62 1.68 -6.12
C GLU A 180 -9.52 0.98 -5.10
N VAL A 181 -10.80 0.89 -5.39
CA VAL A 181 -11.77 0.15 -4.58
C VAL A 181 -12.34 -0.96 -5.42
N VAL A 182 -12.19 -2.19 -4.95
CA VAL A 182 -12.66 -3.37 -5.66
C VAL A 182 -13.98 -3.83 -5.10
N LEU A 183 -14.92 -4.13 -5.99
CA LEU A 183 -16.21 -4.74 -5.72
C LEU A 183 -16.37 -5.96 -6.61
N ASP A 184 -17.00 -7.01 -6.11
CA ASP A 184 -17.39 -8.18 -6.89
C ASP A 184 -18.86 -8.54 -6.59
N GLY A 185 -19.37 -9.65 -7.14
CA GLY A 185 -20.72 -10.14 -6.84
C GLY A 185 -20.96 -10.49 -5.36
N HIS A 186 -19.92 -10.47 -4.52
CA HIS A 186 -19.95 -10.74 -3.10
C HIS A 186 -19.59 -9.52 -2.23
N TYR A 187 -19.64 -8.32 -2.80
CA TYR A 187 -19.30 -7.06 -2.10
C TYR A 187 -20.05 -6.88 -0.77
N LEU A 188 -21.25 -7.47 -0.64
CA LEU A 188 -22.05 -7.53 0.59
C LEU A 188 -21.57 -8.58 1.62
N CYS A 189 -20.29 -8.99 1.58
CA CYS A 189 -19.72 -9.89 2.58
C CYS A 189 -19.98 -9.35 3.99
N ARG A 190 -20.41 -10.23 4.90
CA ARG A 190 -20.53 -9.94 6.34
C ARG A 190 -19.20 -9.52 6.99
N CYS A 191 -18.07 -9.74 6.30
CA CYS A 191 -16.72 -9.37 6.70
C CYS A 191 -16.63 -7.94 7.22
N ASN A 192 -17.11 -6.97 6.44
CA ASN A 192 -17.06 -5.56 6.83
C ASN A 192 -17.88 -5.30 8.08
N ARG A 193 -19.12 -5.80 8.12
CA ARG A 193 -19.98 -5.65 9.29
C ARG A 193 -19.37 -6.24 10.56
N THR A 194 -18.88 -7.48 10.50
CA THR A 194 -18.24 -8.14 11.64
C THR A 194 -17.01 -7.37 12.11
N ALA A 195 -16.18 -6.89 11.18
CA ALA A 195 -14.99 -6.12 11.51
C ALA A 195 -15.33 -4.77 12.13
N LEU A 196 -16.27 -4.02 11.56
CA LEU A 196 -16.75 -2.75 12.12
C LEU A 196 -17.30 -2.93 13.55
N ALA A 197 -18.07 -4.00 13.77
CA ALA A 197 -18.60 -4.33 15.09
C ALA A 197 -17.50 -4.72 16.09
N HIS A 198 -16.50 -5.49 15.65
CA HIS A 198 -15.33 -5.85 16.46
C HIS A 198 -14.52 -4.62 16.88
N TYR A 199 -14.38 -3.64 15.99
CA TYR A 199 -13.71 -2.37 16.29
C TYR A 199 -14.59 -1.37 17.07
N GLY A 200 -15.83 -1.74 17.41
CA GLY A 200 -16.75 -0.88 18.15
C GLY A 200 -17.24 0.34 17.36
N LEU A 201 -17.10 0.32 16.03
CA LEU A 201 -17.55 1.40 15.15
C LEU A 201 -19.06 1.35 14.91
N ILE A 202 -19.66 0.17 15.06
CA ILE A 202 -21.11 -0.05 14.96
C ILE A 202 -21.59 -1.06 16.03
N PRO A 203 -22.86 -1.01 16.46
CA PRO A 203 -23.44 -2.05 17.29
C PRO A 203 -23.65 -3.38 16.52
N VAL A 204 -23.29 -4.51 17.14
CA VAL A 204 -23.23 -5.87 16.53
C VAL A 204 -24.52 -6.27 15.78
N ASP A 205 -25.68 -5.93 16.33
CA ASP A 205 -26.99 -6.40 15.82
C ASP A 205 -27.79 -5.34 15.06
N SER A 206 -27.25 -4.14 14.88
CA SER A 206 -28.03 -2.98 14.39
C SER A 206 -28.00 -2.76 12.88
N MET A 207 -27.10 -3.43 12.17
CA MET A 207 -26.75 -3.06 10.79
C MET A 207 -26.75 -4.27 9.85
N THR A 208 -27.29 -4.09 8.65
CA THR A 208 -27.20 -5.04 7.54
C THR A 208 -25.82 -5.00 6.88
N SER A 209 -25.46 -6.01 6.08
CA SER A 209 -24.19 -5.95 5.31
C SER A 209 -24.16 -4.77 4.34
N GLU A 210 -25.29 -4.45 3.72
CA GLU A 210 -25.39 -3.33 2.77
C GLU A 210 -25.14 -1.99 3.45
N GLU A 211 -25.76 -1.77 4.61
CA GLU A 211 -25.52 -0.56 5.42
C GLU A 211 -24.07 -0.48 5.89
N ALA A 212 -23.43 -1.60 6.23
CA ALA A 212 -22.02 -1.63 6.61
C ALA A 212 -21.11 -1.23 5.44
N VAL A 213 -21.33 -1.77 4.24
CA VAL A 213 -20.55 -1.39 3.05
C VAL A 213 -20.83 0.07 2.67
N ARG A 214 -22.09 0.51 2.73
CA ARG A 214 -22.47 1.91 2.52
C ARG A 214 -21.72 2.82 3.49
N TRP A 215 -21.69 2.47 4.78
CA TRP A 215 -20.94 3.21 5.80
C TRP A 215 -19.44 3.29 5.47
N CYS A 216 -18.83 2.20 5.00
CA CYS A 216 -17.43 2.20 4.55
C CYS A 216 -17.21 3.15 3.37
N PHE A 217 -18.11 3.14 2.37
CA PHE A 217 -18.05 4.07 1.24
C PHE A 217 -18.21 5.53 1.66
N GLU A 218 -19.05 5.82 2.67
CA GLU A 218 -19.15 7.17 3.21
C GLU A 218 -17.81 7.68 3.78
N GLN A 219 -16.92 6.79 4.23
CA GLN A 219 -15.59 7.19 4.70
C GLN A 219 -14.73 7.77 3.58
N LEU A 220 -14.99 7.45 2.31
CA LEU A 220 -14.25 8.04 1.18
C LEU A 220 -14.43 9.56 1.13
N PHE A 221 -15.54 10.10 1.65
CA PHE A 221 -15.76 11.55 1.76
C PHE A 221 -14.93 12.25 2.84
N MET A 222 -14.12 11.51 3.60
CA MET A 222 -13.13 12.10 4.51
C MET A 222 -11.91 12.67 3.78
N LEU A 223 -11.73 12.34 2.50
CA LEU A 223 -10.62 12.87 1.70
C LEU A 223 -10.77 14.38 1.52
N ASN A 224 -9.76 15.14 1.92
CA ASN A 224 -9.71 16.61 1.81
C ASN A 224 -9.00 17.08 0.54
N SER A 225 -8.45 16.14 -0.24
CA SER A 225 -7.69 16.45 -1.44
C SER A 225 -8.60 16.96 -2.57
N HIS A 226 -8.22 18.07 -3.21
CA HIS A 226 -8.95 18.64 -4.34
C HIS A 226 -8.83 17.82 -5.63
N VAL A 227 -7.81 16.94 -5.72
CA VAL A 227 -7.56 16.13 -6.91
C VAL A 227 -7.43 14.69 -6.42
N VAL A 228 -8.55 13.99 -6.45
CA VAL A 228 -8.65 12.57 -6.12
C VAL A 228 -9.13 11.83 -7.35
N HIS A 229 -8.44 10.75 -7.68
CA HIS A 229 -8.87 9.76 -8.65
C HIS A 229 -9.32 8.50 -7.90
N ILE A 230 -10.62 8.21 -7.96
CA ILE A 230 -11.18 6.97 -7.45
C ILE A 230 -11.44 6.04 -8.63
N ARG A 231 -10.82 4.87 -8.63
CA ARG A 231 -11.09 3.81 -9.59
C ARG A 231 -11.89 2.71 -8.91
N LEU A 232 -13.13 2.52 -9.34
CA LEU A 232 -13.98 1.43 -8.91
C LEU A 232 -13.76 0.25 -9.84
N ILE A 233 -13.24 -0.85 -9.31
CA ILE A 233 -12.98 -2.07 -10.08
C ILE A 233 -14.07 -3.08 -9.78
N VAL A 234 -14.86 -3.46 -10.78
CA VAL A 234 -15.91 -4.47 -10.64
C VAL A 234 -15.42 -5.79 -11.22
N TYR A 235 -15.15 -6.78 -10.36
CA TYR A 235 -14.81 -8.13 -10.80
C TYR A 235 -16.06 -8.94 -11.11
N LEU A 236 -16.04 -9.59 -12.26
CA LEU A 236 -17.12 -10.42 -12.78
C LEU A 236 -16.65 -11.86 -12.89
N HIS A 237 -17.31 -12.75 -12.14
CA HIS A 237 -17.17 -14.19 -12.32
C HIS A 237 -17.97 -14.65 -13.54
N GLU A 238 -17.45 -15.61 -14.31
CA GLU A 238 -18.11 -16.07 -15.53
C GLU A 238 -19.42 -16.82 -15.28
N GLY A 239 -20.42 -16.55 -16.13
CA GLY A 239 -21.68 -17.28 -16.19
C GLY A 239 -22.88 -16.37 -16.48
N ARG A 240 -24.09 -16.96 -16.60
CA ARG A 240 -25.34 -16.21 -16.83
C ARG A 240 -25.68 -15.20 -15.72
N ARG A 241 -25.05 -15.30 -14.54
CA ARG A 241 -25.24 -14.37 -13.41
C ARG A 241 -24.45 -13.06 -13.55
N MET A 242 -23.55 -12.96 -14.55
CA MET A 242 -22.66 -11.81 -14.75
C MET A 242 -23.38 -10.47 -14.85
N LEU A 243 -24.46 -10.41 -15.63
CA LEU A 243 -25.15 -9.15 -15.90
C LEU A 243 -25.90 -8.64 -14.66
N GLN A 244 -26.55 -9.54 -13.92
CA GLN A 244 -27.28 -9.18 -12.70
C GLN A 244 -26.33 -8.71 -11.60
N GLU A 245 -25.25 -9.44 -11.33
CA GLU A 245 -24.25 -9.06 -10.33
C GLU A 245 -23.60 -7.71 -10.67
N PHE A 246 -23.25 -7.50 -11.95
CA PHE A 246 -22.75 -6.22 -12.43
C PHE A 246 -23.76 -5.09 -12.22
N GLN A 247 -25.03 -5.31 -12.58
CA GLN A 247 -26.11 -4.33 -12.39
C GLN A 247 -26.31 -3.97 -10.93
N GLU A 248 -26.28 -4.95 -10.02
CA GLU A 248 -26.41 -4.73 -8.58
C GLU A 248 -25.24 -3.90 -8.02
N VAL A 249 -24.01 -4.25 -8.39
CA VAL A 249 -22.82 -3.48 -7.98
C VAL A 249 -22.86 -2.05 -8.52
N LEU A 250 -23.26 -1.87 -9.78
CA LEU A 250 -23.41 -0.54 -10.36
C LEU A 250 -24.51 0.26 -9.70
N HIS A 251 -25.68 -0.34 -9.47
CA HIS A 251 -26.79 0.31 -8.77
C HIS A 251 -26.36 0.78 -7.37
N PHE A 252 -25.56 -0.03 -6.67
CA PHE A 252 -24.97 0.35 -5.39
C PHE A 252 -23.94 1.49 -5.52
N ALA A 253 -23.02 1.42 -6.48
CA ALA A 253 -21.92 2.36 -6.61
C ALA A 253 -22.32 3.72 -7.21
N LEU A 254 -23.30 3.75 -8.10
CA LEU A 254 -23.70 4.94 -8.87
C LEU A 254 -24.04 6.18 -8.02
N PRO A 255 -24.80 6.07 -6.91
CA PRO A 255 -25.03 7.20 -6.02
C PRO A 255 -23.74 7.83 -5.47
N PHE A 256 -22.73 7.01 -5.18
CA PHE A 256 -21.43 7.49 -4.71
C PHE A 256 -20.63 8.14 -5.82
N VAL A 257 -20.58 7.52 -7.01
CA VAL A 257 -19.91 8.11 -8.19
C VAL A 257 -20.44 9.51 -8.49
N ARG A 258 -21.78 9.69 -8.45
CA ARG A 258 -22.41 11.01 -8.65
C ARG A 258 -21.99 12.02 -7.58
N ARG A 259 -21.91 11.59 -6.31
CA ARG A 259 -21.48 12.46 -5.20
C ARG A 259 -19.99 12.81 -5.27
N PHE A 260 -19.12 11.86 -5.59
CA PHE A 260 -17.68 12.12 -5.81
C PHE A 260 -17.46 13.14 -6.91
N ARG A 261 -18.20 13.02 -8.02
CA ARG A 261 -18.18 14.01 -9.10
C ARG A 261 -18.67 15.39 -8.69
N ALA A 262 -19.71 15.45 -7.86
CA ALA A 262 -20.19 16.72 -7.32
C ALA A 262 -19.13 17.43 -6.44
N GLN A 263 -18.14 16.69 -5.93
CA GLN A 263 -16.97 17.24 -5.23
C GLN A 263 -15.79 17.59 -6.16
N GLY A 264 -15.92 17.35 -7.47
CA GLY A 264 -14.86 17.60 -8.46
C GLY A 264 -13.82 16.48 -8.56
N TRP A 265 -14.10 15.29 -8.01
CA TRP A 265 -13.18 14.15 -8.10
C TRP A 265 -13.32 13.41 -9.44
N HIS A 266 -12.20 12.90 -9.94
CA HIS A 266 -12.20 12.03 -11.12
C HIS A 266 -12.58 10.62 -10.69
N VAL A 267 -13.58 10.03 -11.34
CA VAL A 267 -14.02 8.67 -11.04
C VAL A 267 -14.00 7.83 -12.31
N SER A 268 -13.28 6.71 -12.27
CA SER A 268 -13.28 5.70 -13.33
C SER A 268 -13.92 4.42 -12.83
N ILE A 269 -14.67 3.75 -13.71
CA ILE A 269 -15.22 2.41 -13.45
C ILE A 269 -14.55 1.44 -14.40
N LYS A 270 -13.90 0.42 -13.85
CA LYS A 270 -13.24 -0.64 -14.61
C LYS A 270 -13.94 -1.96 -14.34
N SER A 271 -14.41 -2.63 -15.38
CA SER A 271 -14.86 -4.02 -15.25
C SER A 271 -13.70 -4.96 -15.56
N CYS A 272 -13.53 -5.99 -14.73
CA CYS A 272 -12.51 -7.01 -14.90
C CYS A 272 -13.17 -8.39 -14.90
N THR A 273 -12.77 -9.24 -15.85
CA THR A 273 -13.19 -10.65 -15.88
C THR A 273 -12.05 -11.56 -15.42
N ASN A 274 -12.38 -12.80 -15.04
CA ASN A 274 -11.41 -13.85 -14.72
C ASN A 274 -10.42 -14.18 -15.87
N HIS A 275 -10.77 -13.86 -17.14
CA HIS A 275 -9.86 -13.99 -18.30
C HIS A 275 -8.95 -12.78 -18.52
N GLY A 276 -8.95 -11.82 -17.61
CA GLY A 276 -8.17 -10.60 -17.75
C GLY A 276 -8.68 -9.67 -18.85
N ARG A 277 -9.92 -9.85 -19.35
CA ARG A 277 -10.56 -8.79 -20.16
C ARG A 277 -10.91 -7.64 -19.23
N GLU A 278 -10.48 -6.46 -19.64
CA GLU A 278 -10.67 -5.21 -18.93
C GLU A 278 -11.41 -4.24 -19.84
N GLU A 279 -12.50 -3.65 -19.33
CA GLU A 279 -13.17 -2.53 -19.97
C GLU A 279 -13.20 -1.38 -18.96
N SER A 280 -12.71 -0.21 -19.35
CA SER A 280 -12.72 0.98 -18.51
C SER A 280 -13.64 2.02 -19.10
N ILE A 281 -14.47 2.61 -18.24
CA ILE A 281 -15.19 3.84 -18.52
C ILE A 281 -14.49 4.93 -17.70
N ASP A 282 -13.79 5.81 -18.41
CA ASP A 282 -13.17 7.00 -17.85
C ASP A 282 -14.08 8.22 -18.05
N ASP A 283 -13.94 9.22 -17.18
CA ASP A 283 -14.76 10.43 -17.15
C ASP A 283 -14.36 11.46 -18.23
N ALA A 284 -13.23 11.24 -18.91
CA ALA A 284 -12.66 12.20 -19.85
C ALA A 284 -13.57 12.50 -21.06
N ASP A 285 -14.52 11.61 -21.37
CA ASP A 285 -15.29 11.66 -22.61
C ASP A 285 -16.58 12.50 -22.52
N GLY A 286 -16.94 13.04 -21.34
CA GLY A 286 -18.11 13.90 -21.16
C GLY A 286 -19.47 13.23 -21.41
N GLU A 287 -19.50 12.03 -21.97
CA GLU A 287 -20.67 11.15 -22.00
C GLU A 287 -20.97 10.68 -20.57
N LEU A 288 -22.22 10.83 -20.15
CA LEU A 288 -22.67 10.34 -18.84
C LEU A 288 -22.30 8.86 -18.72
N ILE A 289 -21.59 8.48 -17.65
CA ILE A 289 -21.38 7.06 -17.27
C ILE A 289 -22.67 6.26 -17.45
N ASP A 290 -23.83 6.85 -17.13
CA ASP A 290 -25.15 6.26 -17.33
C ASP A 290 -25.43 5.79 -18.78
N GLN A 291 -24.97 6.53 -19.80
CA GLN A 291 -25.08 6.15 -21.22
C GLN A 291 -24.10 5.04 -21.58
N ASN A 292 -22.86 5.10 -21.10
CA ASN A 292 -21.85 4.07 -21.36
C ASN A 292 -22.15 2.76 -20.64
N LEU A 293 -22.77 2.82 -19.46
CA LEU A 293 -23.29 1.64 -18.77
C LEU A 293 -24.38 0.97 -19.58
N SER A 294 -25.27 1.75 -20.22
CA SER A 294 -26.30 1.20 -21.11
C SER A 294 -25.68 0.51 -22.33
N LYS A 295 -24.62 1.08 -22.91
CA LYS A 295 -23.86 0.46 -24.02
C LYS A 295 -23.18 -0.84 -23.57
N MET A 296 -22.52 -0.86 -22.40
CA MET A 296 -21.91 -2.08 -21.84
C MET A 296 -22.94 -3.19 -21.61
N MET A 297 -24.15 -2.85 -21.17
CA MET A 297 -25.23 -3.83 -20.98
C MET A 297 -25.77 -4.39 -22.31
N THR A 298 -25.63 -3.66 -23.41
CA THR A 298 -26.17 -4.05 -24.72
C THR A 298 -25.22 -4.93 -25.54
N ILE A 299 -23.90 -4.82 -25.31
CA ILE A 299 -22.86 -5.43 -26.17
C ILE A 299 -22.67 -6.96 -25.94
N ARG A 300 -23.35 -7.60 -24.97
CA ARG A 300 -23.07 -9.01 -24.61
C ARG A 300 -24.29 -9.93 -24.36
N ILE A 301 -25.30 -9.87 -25.22
CA ILE A 301 -26.26 -10.98 -25.43
C ILE A 301 -25.90 -11.70 -26.72
#